data_AF-A0AAU9IM99-F1
#
_entry.id   AF-A0AAU9IM99-F1
#
_cell.length_a   1.000
_cell.length_b   1.000
_cell.length_c   1.000
_cell.angle_alpha   90.00
_cell.angle_beta   90.00
_cell.angle_gamma   90.00
#
_symmetry.space_group_name_H-M   'P 1'
#
loop_
_entity.id
_entity.type
_entity.pdbx_description
1 polymer ?
#
loop_
_entity_poly.entity_id
_entity_poly.type
_entity_poly.pdbx_seq_one_letter_code
_entity_poly.pdbx_strand_id
1 'polypeptide(L)'
;MELYLVRHAQSAFNRWHHMKWLKPWEWFVKDPFIWDAKLTEKGIQQTIKARQEYADIIKRTELIICSPLSRTIMTMQGVFAEAKCPVILTPLIAEKVHHSCDIGLPLKELKEKYTNYQFCHFEEELWWYHKGEDPKGIIIEPWENVKHRADKIKEFLKTRDEKVIAMVSHGNFIRSFMDEVIMFRNCQIKKVEGFGKAQ
;
A
#
# COMPACT_ATOMS: atom_id res chain seq x y z
N MET A 1 -10.63 18.81 1.70
CA MET A 1 -9.77 17.68 2.06
C MET A 1 -8.54 17.67 1.16
N GLU A 2 -7.34 17.53 1.72
CA GLU A 2 -6.09 17.21 1.02
C GLU A 2 -5.83 15.72 1.12
N LEU A 3 -5.60 15.06 -0.02
CA LEU A 3 -5.20 13.66 -0.05
C LEU A 3 -3.74 13.56 -0.50
N TYR A 4 -2.93 12.84 0.28
CA TYR A 4 -1.53 12.55 -0.04
C TYR A 4 -1.35 11.06 -0.30
N LEU A 5 -0.87 10.70 -1.48
CA LEU A 5 -0.53 9.34 -1.85
C LEU A 5 0.91 9.03 -1.47
N VAL A 6 1.13 7.90 -0.81
CA VAL A 6 2.45 7.44 -0.37
C VAL A 6 2.72 6.06 -0.97
N ARG A 7 3.74 5.94 -1.83
CA ARG A 7 4.21 4.63 -2.30
C ARG A 7 5.11 3.99 -1.24
N HIS A 8 4.92 2.71 -0.95
CA HIS A 8 5.78 1.99 0.00
C HIS A 8 7.29 2.08 -0.32
N ALA A 9 8.11 1.94 0.72
CA ALA A 9 9.57 1.87 0.63
C ALA A 9 10.04 0.60 -0.09
N GLN A 10 11.34 0.47 -0.36
CA GLN A 10 11.91 -0.72 -0.99
C GLN A 10 11.64 -1.98 -0.16
N SER A 11 10.84 -2.90 -0.72
CA SER A 11 10.64 -4.24 -0.18
C SER A 11 11.72 -5.23 -0.62
N ALA A 12 11.78 -6.39 0.04
CA ALA A 12 12.65 -7.50 -0.39
C ALA A 12 12.37 -7.91 -1.85
N PHE A 13 11.10 -7.89 -2.28
CA PHE A 13 10.72 -8.15 -3.67
C PHE A 13 11.24 -7.06 -4.62
N ASN A 14 11.14 -5.76 -4.27
CA ASN A 14 11.71 -4.71 -5.12
C ASN A 14 13.22 -4.87 -5.30
N ARG A 15 13.94 -5.21 -4.22
CA ARG A 15 15.38 -5.47 -4.28
C ARG A 15 15.68 -6.65 -5.20
N TRP A 16 14.96 -7.77 -5.04
CA TRP A 16 15.10 -8.93 -5.92
C TRP A 16 14.85 -8.54 -7.38
N HIS A 17 13.72 -7.89 -7.67
CA HIS A 17 13.34 -7.48 -9.03
C HIS A 17 14.39 -6.57 -9.68
N HIS A 18 14.96 -5.61 -8.93
CA HIS A 18 16.02 -4.75 -9.46
C HIS A 18 17.35 -5.50 -9.68
N MET A 19 17.69 -6.45 -8.81
CA MET A 19 18.92 -7.26 -8.94
C MET A 19 18.79 -8.36 -9.99
N LYS A 20 17.58 -8.79 -10.32
CA LYS A 20 17.28 -9.85 -11.29
C LYS A 20 17.99 -9.61 -12.62
N TRP A 21 18.07 -8.36 -13.09
CA TRP A 21 18.74 -8.03 -14.35
C TRP A 21 20.25 -8.35 -14.34
N LEU A 22 20.90 -8.27 -13.17
CA LEU A 22 22.32 -8.58 -12.98
C LEU A 22 22.60 -10.09 -12.80
N LYS A 23 21.55 -10.93 -12.76
CA LYS A 23 21.65 -12.37 -12.53
C LYS A 23 20.98 -13.14 -13.66
N PRO A 24 21.72 -13.51 -14.72
CA PRO A 24 21.14 -14.16 -15.89
C PRO A 24 20.33 -15.43 -15.58
N TRP A 25 20.75 -16.21 -14.58
CA TRP A 25 20.04 -17.41 -14.12
C TRP A 25 18.67 -17.12 -13.49
N GLU A 26 18.40 -15.88 -13.07
CA GLU A 26 17.09 -15.48 -12.52
C GLU A 26 16.18 -14.84 -13.58
N TRP A 27 16.64 -14.56 -14.81
CA TRP A 27 15.84 -13.81 -15.81
C TRP A 27 14.46 -14.43 -16.09
N PHE A 28 14.36 -15.76 -16.11
CA PHE A 28 13.11 -16.49 -16.36
C PHE A 28 12.30 -16.80 -15.09
N VAL A 29 12.84 -16.48 -13.90
CA VAL A 29 12.11 -16.64 -12.64
C VAL A 29 10.98 -15.62 -12.60
N LYS A 30 9.73 -16.10 -12.66
CA LYS A 30 8.54 -15.23 -12.60
C LYS A 30 8.30 -14.71 -11.19
N ASP A 31 8.52 -15.55 -10.19
CA ASP A 31 8.25 -15.25 -8.79
C ASP A 31 9.31 -15.90 -7.88
N PRO A 32 9.93 -15.15 -6.95
CA PRO A 32 10.90 -15.68 -5.99
C PRO A 32 10.28 -16.27 -4.72
N PHE A 33 8.95 -16.35 -4.63
CA PHE A 33 8.18 -16.79 -3.46
C PHE A 33 8.49 -16.02 -2.17
N ILE A 34 8.72 -14.71 -2.30
CA ILE A 34 8.88 -13.80 -1.16
C ILE A 34 7.48 -13.35 -0.73
N TRP A 35 6.84 -14.14 0.13
CA TRP A 35 5.51 -13.88 0.68
C TRP A 35 5.46 -12.61 1.53
N ASP A 36 4.37 -11.83 1.38
CA ASP A 36 4.12 -10.57 2.08
C ASP A 36 5.39 -9.74 2.34
N ALA A 37 6.10 -9.43 1.24
CA ALA A 37 7.49 -8.97 1.32
C ALA A 37 7.65 -7.75 2.23
N LYS A 38 8.45 -7.91 3.30
CA LYS A 38 8.81 -6.84 4.24
C LYS A 38 9.78 -5.82 3.62
N LEU A 39 9.97 -4.68 4.31
CA LEU A 39 10.98 -3.71 3.91
C LEU A 39 12.40 -4.27 4.08
N THR A 40 13.27 -3.86 3.19
CA THR A 40 14.73 -4.03 3.36
C THR A 40 15.27 -2.97 4.32
N GLU A 41 16.51 -3.15 4.76
CA GLU A 41 17.23 -2.10 5.52
C GLU A 41 17.28 -0.77 4.74
N LYS A 42 17.54 -0.83 3.43
CA LYS A 42 17.44 0.35 2.55
C LYS A 42 16.03 0.96 2.57
N GLY A 43 14.99 0.12 2.58
CA GLY A 43 13.60 0.56 2.73
C GLY A 43 13.35 1.29 4.05
N ILE A 44 13.87 0.77 5.17
CA ILE A 44 13.77 1.43 6.49
C ILE A 44 14.46 2.80 6.44
N GLN A 45 15.66 2.89 5.87
CA GLN A 45 16.36 4.17 5.69
C GLN A 45 15.58 5.15 4.81
N GLN A 46 14.88 4.67 3.77
CA GLN A 46 13.98 5.50 2.98
C GLN A 46 12.83 6.07 3.80
N THR A 47 12.26 5.31 4.75
CA THR A 47 11.19 5.83 5.61
C THR A 47 11.67 6.94 6.55
N ILE A 48 12.89 6.83 7.08
CA ILE A 48 13.48 7.84 7.97
C ILE A 48 13.73 9.13 7.20
N LYS A 49 14.30 9.01 5.99
CA LYS A 49 14.52 10.17 5.10
C LYS A 49 13.20 10.84 4.71
N ALA A 50 12.20 10.07 4.33
CA ALA A 50 10.88 10.61 3.97
C ALA A 50 10.20 11.30 5.16
N ARG A 51 10.38 10.80 6.39
CA ARG A 51 9.86 11.48 7.59
C ARG A 51 10.43 12.90 7.73
N GLN A 52 11.73 13.06 7.49
CA GLN A 52 12.39 14.36 7.55
C GLN A 52 11.97 15.27 6.38
N GLU A 53 11.93 14.72 5.16
CA GLU A 53 11.57 15.46 3.94
C GLU A 53 10.13 15.97 3.96
N TYR A 54 9.19 15.18 4.49
CA TYR A 54 7.76 15.48 4.48
C TYR A 54 7.20 15.82 5.87
N ALA A 55 8.04 16.31 6.78
CA ALA A 55 7.68 16.57 8.18
C ALA A 55 6.43 17.45 8.33
N ASP A 56 6.29 18.48 7.49
CA ASP A 56 5.12 19.39 7.51
C ASP A 56 3.82 18.74 7.05
N ILE A 57 3.90 17.74 6.15
CA ILE A 57 2.73 16.95 5.75
C ILE A 57 2.35 16.03 6.90
N ILE A 58 3.33 15.28 7.44
CA ILE A 58 3.14 14.30 8.52
C ILE A 58 2.51 14.94 9.76
N LYS A 59 2.99 16.13 10.16
CA LYS A 59 2.44 16.88 11.31
C LYS A 59 0.97 17.29 11.12
N ARG A 60 0.54 17.52 9.88
CA ARG A 60 -0.83 17.93 9.55
C ARG A 60 -1.76 16.75 9.29
N THR A 61 -1.24 15.53 9.11
CA THR A 61 -2.06 14.35 8.81
C THR A 61 -3.01 14.02 9.94
N GLU A 62 -4.31 14.04 9.64
CA GLU A 62 -5.40 13.78 10.59
C GLU A 62 -5.90 12.33 10.53
N LEU A 63 -5.63 11.61 9.43
CA LEU A 63 -5.95 10.19 9.24
C LEU A 63 -4.94 9.52 8.31
N ILE A 64 -4.54 8.30 8.64
CA ILE A 64 -3.75 7.45 7.74
C ILE A 64 -4.59 6.25 7.29
N ILE A 65 -4.73 6.07 5.99
CA ILE A 65 -5.32 4.87 5.39
C ILE A 65 -4.17 4.07 4.77
N CYS A 66 -4.02 2.81 5.18
CA CYS A 66 -2.86 1.99 4.81
C CYS A 66 -3.30 0.62 4.28
N SER A 67 -2.61 0.15 3.24
CA SER A 67 -2.78 -1.23 2.78
C SER A 67 -2.30 -2.22 3.85
N PRO A 68 -2.99 -3.37 4.02
CA PRO A 68 -2.63 -4.38 5.02
C PRO A 68 -1.35 -5.17 4.71
N LEU A 69 -0.67 -4.94 3.57
CA LEU A 69 0.59 -5.61 3.26
C LEU A 69 1.74 -5.13 4.15
N SER A 70 2.63 -6.04 4.57
CA SER A 70 3.69 -5.73 5.55
C SER A 70 4.56 -4.56 5.11
N ARG A 71 4.91 -4.46 3.82
CA ARG A 71 5.70 -3.32 3.29
C ARG A 71 5.03 -1.96 3.46
N THR A 72 3.71 -1.87 3.30
CA THR A 72 2.99 -0.60 3.48
C THR A 72 2.83 -0.27 4.95
N ILE A 73 2.53 -1.26 5.80
CA ILE A 73 2.46 -1.05 7.26
C ILE A 73 3.80 -0.58 7.81
N MET A 74 4.90 -1.26 7.46
CA MET A 74 6.24 -0.86 7.88
C MET A 74 6.64 0.52 7.31
N THR A 75 6.23 0.84 6.08
CA THR A 75 6.45 2.19 5.52
C THR A 75 5.70 3.23 6.32
N MET A 76 4.43 2.99 6.60
CA MET A 76 3.58 3.88 7.38
C MET A 76 4.16 4.10 8.77
N GLN A 77 4.51 3.03 9.49
CA GLN A 77 5.12 3.12 10.82
C GLN A 77 6.45 3.87 10.80
N GLY A 78 7.25 3.71 9.75
CA GLY A 78 8.51 4.44 9.59
C GLY A 78 8.33 5.91 9.20
N VAL A 79 7.44 6.23 8.28
CA VAL A 79 7.25 7.62 7.80
C VAL A 79 6.45 8.43 8.83
N PHE A 80 5.43 7.86 9.44
CA PHE A 80 4.47 8.54 10.32
C PHE A 80 4.64 8.20 11.80
N ALA A 81 5.83 7.79 12.25
CA ALA A 81 6.05 7.37 13.65
C ALA A 81 5.67 8.42 14.70
N GLU A 82 5.70 9.70 14.34
CA GLU A 82 5.36 10.83 15.21
C GLU A 82 3.90 11.29 15.06
N ALA A 83 3.17 10.75 14.07
CA ALA A 83 1.77 11.07 13.87
C ALA A 83 0.92 10.38 14.94
N LYS A 84 0.02 11.14 15.57
CA LYS A 84 -0.88 10.67 16.64
C LYS A 84 -2.32 10.45 16.14
N CYS A 85 -2.50 10.37 14.83
CA CYS A 85 -3.80 10.21 14.21
C CYS A 85 -4.22 8.73 14.12
N PRO A 86 -5.53 8.46 13.95
CA PRO A 86 -6.02 7.12 13.68
C PRO A 86 -5.40 6.50 12.42
N VAL A 87 -5.29 5.18 12.43
CA VAL A 87 -4.86 4.38 11.27
C VAL A 87 -5.97 3.42 10.90
N ILE A 88 -6.35 3.42 9.62
CA ILE A 88 -7.26 2.43 9.03
C ILE A 88 -6.44 1.51 8.12
N LEU A 89 -6.47 0.21 8.40
CA LEU A 89 -6.06 -0.82 7.47
C LEU A 89 -7.24 -1.22 6.59
N THR A 90 -7.03 -1.27 5.27
CA THR A 90 -8.08 -1.69 4.34
C THR A 90 -7.53 -2.35 3.08
N PRO A 91 -8.09 -3.51 2.65
CA PRO A 91 -7.63 -4.21 1.46
C PRO A 91 -7.97 -3.47 0.16
N LEU A 92 -8.89 -2.49 0.20
CA LEU A 92 -9.25 -1.68 -0.96
C LEU A 92 -8.02 -1.04 -1.62
N ILE A 93 -6.99 -0.70 -0.86
CA ILE A 93 -5.80 -0.02 -1.39
C ILE A 93 -4.57 -0.93 -1.49
N ALA A 94 -4.77 -2.25 -1.46
CA ALA A 94 -3.71 -3.23 -1.66
C ALA A 94 -3.19 -3.24 -3.10
N GLU A 95 -1.95 -3.72 -3.28
CA GLU A 95 -1.36 -3.90 -4.60
C GLU A 95 -2.21 -4.83 -5.45
N LYS A 96 -2.12 -4.68 -6.76
CA LYS A 96 -2.66 -5.66 -7.69
C LYS A 96 -1.98 -7.02 -7.43
N VAL A 97 -2.75 -8.08 -7.15
CA VAL A 97 -2.14 -9.41 -6.99
C VAL A 97 -1.50 -9.83 -8.31
N HIS A 98 -0.19 -10.06 -8.26
CA HIS A 98 0.57 -10.57 -9.40
C HIS A 98 1.65 -11.56 -8.96
N HIS A 99 2.19 -11.37 -7.75
CA HIS A 99 3.27 -12.15 -7.18
C HIS A 99 2.95 -12.62 -5.77
N SER A 100 3.72 -13.58 -5.25
CA SER A 100 3.59 -14.07 -3.88
C SER A 100 3.69 -12.94 -2.84
N CYS A 101 4.41 -11.86 -3.17
CA CYS A 101 4.55 -10.72 -2.28
C CYS A 101 3.25 -9.94 -2.09
N ASP A 102 2.26 -10.12 -2.96
CA ASP A 102 0.96 -9.45 -2.90
C ASP A 102 -0.07 -10.27 -2.11
N ILE A 103 0.33 -11.46 -1.66
CA ILE A 103 -0.45 -12.30 -0.76
C ILE A 103 -0.07 -11.91 0.68
N GLY A 104 -1.05 -11.39 1.41
CA GLY A 104 -0.85 -10.81 2.73
C GLY A 104 -1.10 -11.77 3.89
N LEU A 105 -1.19 -11.22 5.09
CA LEU A 105 -1.58 -11.95 6.29
C LEU A 105 -3.11 -12.04 6.42
N PRO A 106 -3.66 -13.14 6.95
CA PRO A 106 -5.08 -13.24 7.30
C PRO A 106 -5.54 -12.12 8.24
N LEU A 107 -6.81 -11.74 8.16
CA LEU A 107 -7.39 -10.66 8.98
C LEU A 107 -7.20 -10.89 10.47
N LYS A 108 -7.36 -12.13 10.95
CA LYS A 108 -7.18 -12.50 12.36
C LYS A 108 -5.75 -12.19 12.83
N GLU A 109 -4.74 -12.60 12.06
CA GLU A 109 -3.34 -12.33 12.38
C GLU A 109 -3.03 -10.83 12.36
N LEU A 110 -3.61 -10.08 11.42
CA LEU A 110 -3.47 -8.63 11.38
C LEU A 110 -4.06 -7.95 12.62
N LYS A 111 -5.24 -8.38 13.07
CA LYS A 111 -5.91 -7.86 14.29
C LYS A 111 -5.12 -8.17 15.56
N GLU A 112 -4.56 -9.37 15.67
CA GLU A 112 -3.71 -9.76 16.80
C GLU A 112 -2.42 -8.93 16.86
N LYS A 113 -1.84 -8.63 15.69
CA LYS A 113 -0.57 -7.90 15.60
C LYS A 113 -0.71 -6.38 15.74
N TYR A 114 -1.82 -5.82 15.27
CA TYR A 114 -2.04 -4.36 15.18
C TYR A 114 -3.32 -3.94 15.90
N THR A 115 -3.34 -4.15 17.21
CA THR A 115 -4.53 -3.94 18.07
C THR A 115 -5.00 -2.49 18.17
N ASN A 116 -4.13 -1.52 17.85
CA ASN A 116 -4.40 -0.09 17.89
C ASN A 116 -4.88 0.48 16.55
N TYR A 117 -5.02 -0.35 15.50
CA TYR A 117 -5.50 0.08 14.19
C TYR A 117 -6.96 -0.31 13.97
N GLN A 118 -7.65 0.46 13.15
CA GLN A 118 -9.00 0.15 12.69
C GLN A 118 -8.92 -0.72 11.43
N PHE A 119 -9.86 -1.64 11.27
CA PHE A 119 -9.91 -2.56 10.14
C PHE A 119 -11.20 -2.36 9.36
N CYS A 120 -11.11 -1.89 8.12
CA CYS A 120 -12.28 -1.55 7.29
C CYS A 120 -12.25 -2.31 5.95
N HIS A 121 -13.44 -2.68 5.46
CA HIS A 121 -13.66 -3.31 4.16
C HIS A 121 -12.97 -4.68 3.97
N PHE A 122 -12.73 -5.42 5.06
CA PHE A 122 -12.37 -6.83 4.96
C PHE A 122 -13.66 -7.65 4.82
N GLU A 123 -13.92 -8.15 3.61
CA GLU A 123 -15.08 -8.98 3.29
C GLU A 123 -14.85 -10.45 3.69
N GLU A 124 -13.59 -10.91 3.67
CA GLU A 124 -13.16 -12.27 3.96
C GLU A 124 -11.90 -12.29 4.85
N GLU A 125 -11.62 -13.43 5.50
CA GLU A 125 -10.41 -13.66 6.30
C GLU A 125 -9.14 -13.56 5.43
N LEU A 126 -9.21 -14.15 4.23
CA LEU A 126 -8.18 -14.08 3.20
C LEU A 126 -8.61 -13.00 2.19
N TRP A 127 -8.27 -11.76 2.49
CA TRP A 127 -8.82 -10.59 1.80
C TRP A 127 -8.18 -10.29 0.43
N TRP A 128 -7.10 -10.97 0.07
CA TRP A 128 -6.48 -10.83 -1.24
C TRP A 128 -7.29 -11.56 -2.31
N TYR A 129 -7.03 -11.27 -3.57
CA TYR A 129 -7.73 -11.93 -4.66
C TYR A 129 -7.33 -13.41 -4.77
N HIS A 130 -8.27 -14.35 -4.62
CA HIS A 130 -7.99 -15.80 -4.66
C HIS A 130 -9.04 -16.69 -5.39
N LYS A 131 -10.08 -16.15 -6.05
CA LYS A 131 -11.03 -16.88 -6.93
C LYS A 131 -11.66 -18.20 -6.41
N GLY A 132 -11.56 -18.50 -5.11
CA GLY A 132 -12.01 -19.77 -4.52
C GLY A 132 -11.12 -20.98 -4.84
N GLU A 133 -9.95 -20.79 -5.44
CA GLU A 133 -8.93 -21.84 -5.68
C GLU A 133 -7.97 -21.93 -4.47
N ASP A 134 -6.83 -22.64 -4.60
CA ASP A 134 -5.80 -22.69 -3.54
C ASP A 134 -5.53 -21.26 -3.01
N PRO A 135 -5.77 -20.97 -1.72
CA PRO A 135 -5.60 -19.63 -1.18
C PRO A 135 -4.15 -19.13 -1.17
N LYS A 136 -3.19 -20.04 -1.38
CA LYS A 136 -1.78 -19.73 -1.64
C LYS A 136 -1.44 -19.74 -3.12
N GLY A 137 -2.40 -20.01 -4.00
CA GLY A 137 -2.25 -19.86 -5.45
C GLY A 137 -2.05 -18.39 -5.81
N ILE A 138 -1.01 -18.10 -6.59
CA ILE A 138 -0.77 -16.75 -7.12
C ILE A 138 -1.66 -16.56 -8.34
N ILE A 139 -2.87 -16.07 -8.12
CA ILE A 139 -3.83 -15.77 -9.19
C ILE A 139 -3.73 -14.30 -9.52
N ILE A 140 -3.39 -14.01 -10.77
CA ILE A 140 -3.24 -12.63 -11.24
C ILE A 140 -4.59 -11.93 -11.17
N GLU A 141 -4.71 -10.90 -10.32
CA GLU A 141 -5.91 -10.09 -10.18
C GLU A 141 -6.20 -9.34 -11.49
N PRO A 142 -7.43 -9.36 -12.02
CA PRO A 142 -7.82 -8.54 -13.17
C PRO A 142 -7.74 -7.04 -12.83
N TRP A 143 -7.48 -6.20 -13.83
CA TRP A 143 -7.42 -4.75 -13.60
C TRP A 143 -8.76 -4.15 -13.22
N GLU A 144 -9.85 -4.77 -13.66
CA GLU A 144 -11.23 -4.41 -13.34
C GLU A 144 -11.48 -4.48 -11.83
N ASN A 145 -10.90 -5.47 -11.14
CA ASN A 145 -10.98 -5.59 -9.68
C ASN A 145 -10.22 -4.46 -8.99
N VAL A 146 -9.02 -4.11 -9.47
CA VAL A 146 -8.23 -2.98 -8.94
C VAL A 146 -8.99 -1.66 -9.12
N LYS A 147 -9.61 -1.45 -10.29
CA LYS A 147 -10.43 -0.27 -10.60
C LYS A 147 -11.66 -0.20 -9.68
N HIS A 148 -12.37 -1.31 -9.50
CA HIS A 148 -13.51 -1.40 -8.57
C HIS A 148 -13.12 -1.03 -7.14
N ARG A 149 -11.95 -1.50 -6.68
CA ARG A 149 -11.43 -1.11 -5.36
C ARG A 149 -11.05 0.38 -5.30
N ALA A 150 -10.49 0.92 -6.39
CA ALA A 150 -10.19 2.35 -6.50
C ALA A 150 -11.46 3.22 -6.43
N ASP A 151 -12.55 2.80 -7.06
CA ASP A 151 -13.84 3.49 -7.00
C ASP A 151 -14.45 3.39 -5.59
N LYS A 152 -14.43 2.20 -4.97
CA LYS A 152 -14.86 2.01 -3.57
C LYS A 152 -14.11 2.92 -2.60
N ILE A 153 -12.78 3.04 -2.71
CA ILE A 153 -12.03 3.91 -1.80
C ILE A 153 -12.30 5.40 -2.07
N LYS A 154 -12.56 5.81 -3.32
CA LYS A 154 -12.98 7.18 -3.64
C LYS A 154 -14.30 7.53 -2.96
N GLU A 155 -15.29 6.62 -2.99
CA GLU A 155 -16.54 6.82 -2.27
C GLU A 155 -16.33 6.86 -0.75
N PHE A 156 -15.49 5.98 -0.21
CA PHE A 156 -15.14 6.02 1.22
C PHE A 156 -14.48 7.35 1.62
N LEU A 157 -13.59 7.89 0.79
CA LEU A 157 -12.94 9.18 1.05
C LEU A 157 -13.92 10.36 1.05
N LYS A 158 -15.02 10.30 0.28
CA LYS A 158 -16.06 11.34 0.29
C LYS A 158 -16.85 11.41 1.59
N THR A 159 -16.85 10.34 2.39
CA THR A 159 -17.54 10.30 3.70
C THR A 159 -16.66 10.77 4.86
N ARG A 160 -15.43 11.22 4.57
CA ARG A 160 -14.44 11.62 5.56
C ARG A 160 -14.46 13.12 5.81
N ASP A 161 -14.44 13.50 7.08
CA ASP A 161 -14.35 14.90 7.53
C ASP A 161 -12.90 15.38 7.70
N GLU A 162 -11.92 14.46 7.69
CA GLU A 162 -10.51 14.79 7.86
C GLU A 162 -10.00 15.72 6.75
N LYS A 163 -9.33 16.79 7.17
CA LYS A 163 -8.80 17.80 6.26
C LYS A 163 -7.56 17.32 5.53
N VAL A 164 -6.76 16.45 6.15
CA VAL A 164 -5.52 15.90 5.57
C VAL A 164 -5.47 14.39 5.79
N ILE A 165 -5.53 13.64 4.70
CA ILE A 165 -5.45 12.18 4.71
C ILE A 165 -4.18 11.73 3.99
N ALA A 166 -3.43 10.82 4.61
CA ALA A 166 -2.34 10.11 3.95
C ALA A 166 -2.77 8.68 3.57
N MET A 167 -2.63 8.31 2.30
CA MET A 167 -2.95 6.99 1.78
C MET A 167 -1.68 6.23 1.40
N VAL A 168 -1.30 5.23 2.21
CA VAL A 168 -0.07 4.44 2.05
C VAL A 168 -0.37 3.16 1.28
N SER A 169 0.12 3.10 0.03
CA SER A 169 -0.26 2.09 -0.96
C SER A 169 0.91 1.73 -1.90
N HIS A 170 0.60 1.25 -3.10
CA HIS A 170 1.49 0.54 -4.02
C HIS A 170 1.41 1.09 -5.43
N GLY A 171 2.30 0.63 -6.31
CA GLY A 171 2.49 1.23 -7.63
C GLY A 171 1.29 1.05 -8.55
N ASN A 172 0.84 -0.20 -8.76
CA ASN A 172 -0.26 -0.46 -9.69
C ASN A 172 -1.60 0.05 -9.15
N PHE A 173 -1.81 -0.04 -7.83
CA PHE A 173 -3.00 0.55 -7.22
C PHE A 173 -3.04 2.08 -7.41
N ILE A 174 -1.96 2.81 -7.08
CA ILE A 174 -1.92 4.27 -7.25
C ILE A 174 -2.15 4.68 -8.71
N ARG A 175 -1.57 3.94 -9.66
CA ARG A 175 -1.81 4.14 -11.10
C ARG A 175 -3.30 4.02 -11.43
N SER A 176 -3.95 2.97 -10.94
CA SER A 176 -5.39 2.76 -11.15
C SER A 176 -6.25 3.82 -10.43
N PHE A 177 -5.83 4.28 -9.25
CA PHE A 177 -6.55 5.30 -8.49
C PHE A 177 -6.53 6.66 -9.18
N MET A 178 -5.36 7.06 -9.66
CA MET A 178 -5.15 8.34 -10.35
C MET A 178 -5.64 8.35 -11.80
N ASP A 179 -5.85 7.17 -12.40
CA ASP A 179 -6.07 7.01 -13.84
C ASP A 179 -4.94 7.62 -14.70
N GLU A 180 -3.70 7.56 -14.17
CA GLU A 180 -2.52 8.17 -14.77
C GLU A 180 -1.33 7.22 -14.74
N VAL A 181 -0.45 7.30 -15.74
CA VAL A 181 0.78 6.48 -15.81
C VAL A 181 1.93 7.15 -15.01
N ILE A 182 1.65 7.64 -13.80
CA ILE A 182 2.69 8.21 -12.95
C ILE A 182 3.47 7.10 -12.24
N MET A 183 4.79 7.09 -12.42
CA MET A 183 5.68 6.27 -11.59
C MET A 183 6.10 7.03 -10.34
N PHE A 184 5.56 6.63 -9.19
CA PHE A 184 6.04 7.09 -7.90
C PHE A 184 7.39 6.45 -7.57
N ARG A 185 8.33 7.18 -6.96
CA ARG A 185 9.53 6.56 -6.37
C ARG A 185 9.14 5.86 -5.06
N ASN A 186 9.92 4.88 -4.60
CA ASN A 186 9.72 4.31 -3.26
C ASN A 186 9.77 5.41 -2.20
N CYS A 187 8.84 5.39 -1.23
CA CYS A 187 8.66 6.42 -0.20
C CYS A 187 8.28 7.83 -0.70
N GLN A 188 7.93 7.99 -1.97
CA GLN A 188 7.47 9.30 -2.45
C GLN A 188 6.07 9.61 -1.93
N ILE A 189 5.89 10.84 -1.44
CA ILE A 189 4.60 11.42 -1.07
C ILE A 189 4.20 12.45 -2.11
N LYS A 190 2.97 12.38 -2.64
CA LYS A 190 2.41 13.41 -3.54
C LYS A 190 0.99 13.78 -3.13
N LYS A 191 0.69 15.08 -3.19
CA LYS A 191 -0.69 15.57 -3.09
C LYS A 191 -1.46 15.20 -4.36
N VAL A 192 -2.71 14.79 -4.21
CA VAL A 192 -3.64 14.59 -5.33
C VAL A 192 -4.25 15.94 -5.69
N GLU A 193 -4.01 16.40 -6.91
CA GLU A 193 -4.58 17.64 -7.41
C GLU A 193 -6.08 17.49 -7.67
N GLY A 194 -6.87 18.51 -7.32
CA GLY A 194 -8.32 18.52 -7.57
C GLY A 194 -9.17 17.61 -6.68
N PHE A 195 -8.58 16.84 -5.77
CA PHE A 195 -9.34 15.97 -4.86
C PHE A 195 -10.23 16.79 -3.91
N GLY A 196 -11.53 16.53 -3.91
CA GLY A 196 -12.50 17.25 -3.07
C GLY A 196 -12.92 18.64 -3.57
N LYS A 197 -12.52 19.05 -4.78
CA LYS A 197 -13.21 20.14 -5.49
C LYS A 197 -14.48 19.55 -6.10
N ALA A 198 -15.63 19.84 -5.51
CA ALA A 198 -16.90 19.60 -6.19
C ALA A 198 -16.88 20.34 -7.55
N GLN A 199 -17.30 19.64 -8.60
CA GLN A 199 -17.89 20.30 -9.77
C GLN A 199 -19.27 20.82 -9.38
#